data_AF-A0AAP0ZLW9-F1
#
_entry.id   AF-A0AAP0ZLW9-F1
#
_cell.length_a   1.000
_cell.length_b   1.000
_cell.length_c   1.000
_cell.angle_alpha   90.00
_cell.angle_beta   90.00
_cell.angle_gamma   90.00
#
_symmetry.space_group_name_H-M   'P 1'
#
loop_
_entity.id
_entity.type
_entity.pdbx_description
1 polymer ?
#
loop_
_entity_poly.entity_id
_entity_poly.type
_entity_poly.pdbx_seq_one_letter_code
_entity_poly.pdbx_strand_id
1 'polypeptide(L)'
;MLSGVLCVLCLPAIAAAQETATNRSKVGIDPTTGKLRLLTDAESVALDQQAAAANAAARSSAARTSVSQTEAAARATERRLPNGTVARKLPATQMSSLTATRQADGSIVIEHSDAAHAEHGALPHE
;
A
#
# COMPACT_ATOMS: atom_id res chain seq x y z
N MET A 1 3.90 -1.91 67.09
CA MET A 1 4.72 -1.10 66.17
C MET A 1 3.84 -0.70 64.99
N LEU A 2 3.04 0.37 65.13
CA LEU A 2 2.18 0.89 64.07
C LEU A 2 3.02 1.80 63.17
N SER A 3 3.14 1.44 61.89
CA SER A 3 3.87 2.23 60.89
C SER A 3 2.94 3.29 60.30
N GLY A 4 3.45 4.51 60.27
CA GLY A 4 2.72 5.75 60.05
C GLY A 4 2.28 6.04 58.62
N VAL A 5 1.42 7.05 58.58
CA VAL A 5 0.65 7.63 57.48
C VAL A 5 1.48 8.70 56.75
N LEU A 6 1.17 8.88 55.44
CA LEU A 6 1.39 10.05 54.58
C LEU A 6 2.81 10.37 54.04
N CYS A 7 2.94 10.27 52.71
CA CYS A 7 3.69 11.23 51.88
C CYS A 7 2.97 11.28 50.52
N VAL A 8 1.94 12.14 50.37
CA VAL A 8 2.04 13.44 49.69
C VAL A 8 2.57 13.29 48.26
N LEU A 9 1.61 13.32 47.32
CA LEU A 9 1.61 14.18 46.13
C LEU A 9 2.99 14.54 45.57
N CYS A 10 3.47 13.75 44.62
CA CYS A 10 4.39 14.24 43.60
C CYS A 10 4.06 13.58 42.27
N LEU A 11 3.34 14.34 41.45
CA LEU A 11 3.16 14.17 40.00
C LEU A 11 4.39 13.51 39.34
N PRO A 12 4.13 12.72 38.29
CA PRO A 12 4.72 13.13 37.02
C PRO A 12 3.59 13.44 36.04
N ALA A 13 3.29 14.72 35.94
CA ALA A 13 2.89 15.32 34.68
C ALA A 13 4.10 15.29 33.72
N ILE A 14 4.49 14.09 33.29
CA ILE A 14 5.36 13.85 32.13
C ILE A 14 4.83 12.61 31.41
N ALA A 15 3.65 12.73 30.80
CA ALA A 15 3.14 11.71 29.86
C ALA A 15 2.60 12.34 28.56
N ALA A 16 2.99 13.58 28.26
CA ALA A 16 2.59 14.29 27.04
C ALA A 16 3.81 14.84 26.27
N ALA A 17 4.98 14.20 26.38
CA ALA A 17 6.21 14.66 25.74
C ALA A 17 6.94 13.58 24.92
N GLN A 18 6.27 12.48 24.55
CA GLN A 18 6.85 11.46 23.69
C GLN A 18 5.86 11.01 22.60
N GLU A 19 5.24 11.97 21.92
CA GLU A 19 4.58 11.72 20.63
C GLU A 19 5.06 12.71 19.57
N THR A 20 6.36 13.02 19.60
CA THR A 20 7.08 13.68 18.50
C THR A 20 8.16 12.75 17.94
N ALA A 21 7.87 11.45 17.92
CA ALA A 21 8.49 10.52 16.98
C ALA A 21 7.73 10.54 15.63
N THR A 22 7.17 11.69 15.25
CA THR A 22 6.64 11.91 13.91
C THR A 22 7.82 12.06 12.95
N ASN A 23 8.28 10.91 12.44
CA ASN A 23 8.94 10.75 11.15
C ASN A 23 9.92 11.90 10.78
N ARG A 24 11.21 11.76 11.17
CA ARG A 24 12.32 12.68 10.84
C ARG A 24 12.53 12.97 9.34
N SER A 25 11.70 12.42 8.46
CA SER A 25 11.77 12.56 7.01
C SER A 25 10.87 13.66 6.43
N LYS A 26 9.96 14.27 7.21
CA LYS A 26 9.07 15.35 6.74
C LYS A 26 9.66 16.71 7.06
N VAL A 27 9.92 17.51 6.01
CA VAL A 27 10.41 18.90 6.12
C VAL A 27 9.60 19.80 5.20
N GLY A 28 9.28 21.00 5.67
CA GLY A 28 8.71 22.06 4.85
C GLY A 28 9.81 22.85 4.15
N ILE A 29 9.44 23.58 3.09
CA ILE A 29 10.30 24.59 2.47
C ILE A 29 9.75 25.97 2.86
N ASP A 30 10.63 26.86 3.29
CA ASP A 30 10.29 28.28 3.46
C ASP A 30 10.13 28.92 2.07
N PRO A 31 8.95 29.49 1.74
CA PRO A 31 8.71 30.07 0.42
C PRO A 31 9.55 31.32 0.15
N THR A 32 10.07 31.99 1.17
CA THR A 32 10.86 33.22 1.04
C THR A 32 12.34 32.91 0.88
N THR A 33 12.85 31.97 1.67
CA THR A 33 14.29 31.66 1.72
C THR A 33 14.67 30.40 0.96
N GLY A 34 13.70 29.56 0.57
CA GLY A 34 13.92 28.25 -0.06
C GLY A 34 14.58 27.23 0.85
N LYS A 35 14.83 27.56 2.12
CA LYS A 35 15.52 26.69 3.07
C LYS A 35 14.57 25.67 3.66
N LEU A 36 15.13 24.52 4.03
CA LEU A 36 14.40 23.51 4.78
C LEU A 36 14.04 24.04 6.16
N ARG A 37 12.78 23.90 6.53
CA ARG A 37 12.25 24.23 7.85
C ARG A 37 11.47 23.05 8.40
N LEU A 38 11.28 23.05 9.71
CA LEU A 38 10.34 22.13 10.33
C LEU A 38 8.93 22.40 9.79
N LEU A 39 8.19 21.32 9.56
CA LEU A 39 6.80 21.38 9.16
C LEU A 39 5.98 21.81 10.37
N THR A 40 5.03 22.73 10.19
CA THR A 40 4.11 23.09 11.28
C THR A 40 3.12 21.95 11.53
N ASP A 41 2.48 21.93 12.70
CA ASP A 41 1.52 20.88 13.05
C ASP A 41 0.35 20.82 12.06
N ALA A 42 -0.18 21.98 11.65
CA ALA A 42 -1.26 22.07 10.69
C ALA A 42 -0.86 21.51 9.31
N GLU A 43 0.34 21.82 8.85
CA GLU A 43 0.87 21.31 7.57
C GLU A 43 1.14 19.81 7.63
N SER A 44 1.60 19.30 8.79
CA SER A 44 1.83 17.87 9.00
C SER A 44 0.53 17.08 8.92
N VAL A 45 -0.53 17.58 9.57
CA VAL A 45 -1.87 16.98 9.53
C VAL A 45 -2.43 17.00 8.10
N ALA A 46 -2.29 18.13 7.40
CA ALA A 46 -2.74 18.23 6.01
C ALA A 46 -2.02 17.22 5.09
N LEU A 47 -0.71 17.05 5.27
CA LEU A 47 0.08 16.10 4.50
C LEU A 47 -0.33 14.65 4.80
N ASP A 48 -0.61 14.33 6.06
CA ASP A 48 -1.10 13.00 6.45
C ASP A 48 -2.48 12.69 5.87
N GLN A 49 -3.39 13.68 5.83
CA GLN A 49 -4.69 13.53 5.18
C GLN A 49 -4.56 13.30 3.67
N GLN A 50 -3.67 14.04 2.99
CA GLN A 50 -3.41 13.86 1.57
C GLN A 50 -2.82 12.46 1.28
N ALA A 51 -1.87 12.00 2.10
CA ALA A 51 -1.30 10.66 1.97
C ALA A 51 -2.36 9.56 2.19
N ALA A 52 -3.23 9.73 3.18
CA ALA A 52 -4.33 8.80 3.45
C ALA A 52 -5.32 8.75 2.27
N ALA A 53 -5.70 9.91 1.72
CA ALA A 53 -6.60 10.00 0.57
C ALA A 53 -5.99 9.35 -0.69
N ALA A 54 -4.72 9.62 -0.97
CA ALA A 54 -3.99 8.99 -2.08
C ALA A 54 -3.95 7.46 -1.93
N ASN A 55 -3.67 6.95 -0.73
CA ASN A 55 -3.68 5.52 -0.44
C ASN A 55 -5.07 4.88 -0.54
N ALA A 56 -6.13 5.59 -0.14
CA ALA A 56 -7.50 5.12 -0.31
C ALA A 56 -7.88 5.05 -1.80
N ALA A 57 -7.53 6.08 -2.58
CA ALA A 57 -7.73 6.10 -4.03
C ALA A 57 -6.96 4.96 -4.71
N ALA A 58 -5.69 4.74 -4.36
CA ALA A 58 -4.88 3.64 -4.87
C ALA A 58 -5.51 2.27 -4.57
N ARG A 59 -5.95 2.03 -3.33
CA ARG A 59 -6.65 0.79 -2.94
C ARG A 59 -7.95 0.57 -3.72
N SER A 60 -8.74 1.64 -3.92
CA SER A 60 -9.98 1.55 -4.71
C SER A 60 -9.72 1.25 -6.19
N SER A 61 -8.64 1.82 -6.75
CA SER A 61 -8.21 1.54 -8.12
C SER A 61 -7.73 0.09 -8.27
N ALA A 62 -6.91 -0.37 -7.32
CA ALA A 62 -6.42 -1.76 -7.27
C ALA A 62 -7.57 -2.78 -7.13
N ALA A 63 -8.62 -2.46 -6.38
CA ALA A 63 -9.82 -3.30 -6.30
C ALA A 63 -10.54 -3.43 -7.65
N ARG A 64 -10.57 -2.37 -8.47
CA ARG A 64 -11.16 -2.38 -9.82
C ARG A 64 -10.32 -3.18 -10.82
N THR A 65 -9.01 -3.19 -10.65
CA THR A 65 -8.07 -4.04 -11.42
C THR A 65 -7.83 -5.41 -10.78
N SER A 66 -8.65 -5.83 -9.81
CA SER A 66 -8.54 -7.16 -9.21
C SER A 66 -8.49 -8.24 -10.28
N VAL A 67 -7.38 -8.97 -10.28
CA VAL A 67 -7.10 -10.09 -11.15
C VAL A 67 -7.88 -11.30 -10.63
N SER A 68 -8.45 -12.08 -11.56
CA SER A 68 -9.14 -13.31 -11.19
C SER A 68 -8.11 -14.35 -10.76
N GLN A 69 -8.15 -14.82 -9.52
CA GLN A 69 -7.15 -15.78 -9.04
C GLN A 69 -7.29 -17.18 -9.67
N THR A 70 -8.48 -17.51 -10.19
CA THR A 70 -8.79 -18.83 -10.75
C THR A 70 -9.50 -18.73 -12.09
N GLU A 71 -9.42 -19.79 -12.89
CA GLU A 71 -10.15 -19.95 -14.15
C GLU A 71 -11.68 -19.77 -13.98
N ALA A 72 -12.23 -20.30 -12.89
CA ALA A 72 -13.66 -20.19 -12.59
C ALA A 72 -14.06 -18.74 -12.31
N ALA A 73 -13.26 -18.01 -11.52
CA ALA A 73 -13.47 -16.59 -11.28
C ALA A 73 -13.32 -15.77 -12.56
N ALA A 74 -12.37 -16.13 -13.43
CA ALA A 74 -12.22 -15.48 -14.73
C ALA A 74 -13.46 -15.67 -15.60
N ARG A 75 -14.02 -16.90 -15.70
CA ARG A 75 -15.26 -17.17 -16.46
C ARG A 75 -16.44 -16.33 -15.99
N ALA A 76 -16.56 -16.09 -14.68
CA ALA A 76 -17.61 -15.23 -14.13
C ALA A 76 -17.51 -13.75 -14.59
N THR A 77 -16.38 -13.33 -15.15
CA THR A 77 -16.16 -11.96 -15.67
C THR A 77 -16.47 -11.81 -17.17
N GLU A 78 -16.97 -12.85 -17.81
CA GLU A 78 -17.32 -12.81 -19.23
C GLU A 78 -18.40 -11.77 -19.52
N ARG A 79 -18.15 -10.92 -20.52
CA ARG A 79 -19.13 -9.98 -21.05
C ARG A 79 -19.11 -10.00 -22.56
N ARG A 80 -20.30 -10.06 -23.16
CA ARG A 80 -20.49 -9.90 -24.60
C ARG A 80 -20.46 -8.43 -24.98
N LEU A 81 -19.68 -8.09 -25.99
CA LEU A 81 -19.60 -6.75 -26.55
C LEU A 81 -20.60 -6.60 -27.71
N PRO A 82 -20.99 -5.36 -28.08
CA PRO A 82 -21.90 -5.11 -29.19
C PRO A 82 -21.44 -5.64 -30.55
N ASN A 83 -20.14 -5.88 -30.71
CA ASN A 83 -19.52 -6.46 -31.91
C ASN A 83 -19.52 -8.01 -31.93
N GLY A 84 -20.18 -8.67 -30.97
CA GLY A 84 -20.25 -10.13 -30.88
C GLY A 84 -19.05 -10.79 -30.19
N THR A 85 -17.99 -10.05 -29.84
CA THR A 85 -16.84 -10.60 -29.12
C THR A 85 -17.13 -10.81 -27.63
N VAL A 86 -16.41 -11.74 -27.00
CA VAL A 86 -16.47 -11.99 -25.56
C VAL A 86 -15.20 -11.44 -24.92
N ALA A 87 -15.34 -10.49 -24.01
CA ALA A 87 -14.24 -10.05 -23.15
C ALA A 87 -14.31 -10.81 -21.83
N ARG A 88 -13.15 -11.24 -21.32
CA ARG A 88 -12.99 -11.88 -20.02
C ARG A 88 -11.70 -11.37 -19.38
N LYS A 89 -11.66 -11.25 -18.05
CA LYS A 89 -10.39 -11.03 -17.33
C LYS A 89 -9.50 -12.26 -17.47
N LEU A 90 -8.19 -12.04 -17.65
CA LEU A 90 -7.20 -13.11 -17.64
C LEU A 90 -7.01 -13.62 -16.20
N PRO A 91 -7.05 -14.95 -15.97
CA PRO A 91 -6.77 -15.50 -14.66
C PRO A 91 -5.28 -15.37 -14.30
N ALA A 92 -4.98 -15.26 -13.01
CA ALA A 92 -3.63 -15.08 -12.50
C ALA A 92 -2.70 -16.24 -12.87
N THR A 93 -3.25 -17.45 -13.01
CA THR A 93 -2.52 -18.64 -13.47
C THR A 93 -1.96 -18.51 -14.89
N GLN A 94 -2.50 -17.62 -15.72
CA GLN A 94 -2.01 -17.36 -17.07
C GLN A 94 -1.14 -16.09 -17.14
N MET A 95 -0.92 -15.40 -16.01
CA MET A 95 -0.04 -14.24 -15.95
C MET A 95 1.36 -14.64 -15.47
N SER A 96 2.39 -13.99 -16.02
CA SER A 96 3.74 -14.09 -15.47
C SER A 96 3.82 -13.38 -14.10
N SER A 97 4.47 -14.03 -13.14
CA SER A 97 4.65 -13.51 -11.78
C SER A 97 6.13 -13.25 -11.51
N LEU A 98 6.47 -12.00 -11.17
CA LEU A 98 7.83 -11.58 -10.84
C LEU A 98 7.88 -11.07 -9.39
N THR A 99 8.82 -11.59 -8.60
CA THR A 99 9.07 -11.13 -7.24
C THR A 99 10.41 -10.41 -7.18
N ALA A 100 10.41 -9.14 -6.76
CA ALA A 100 11.62 -8.36 -6.55
C ALA A 100 11.93 -8.27 -5.05
N THR A 101 13.05 -8.84 -4.63
CA THR A 101 13.50 -8.84 -3.23
C THR A 101 14.73 -7.96 -3.09
N ARG A 102 14.68 -6.99 -2.16
CA ARG A 102 15.86 -6.21 -1.78
C ARG A 102 16.67 -6.99 -0.76
N GLN A 103 17.93 -7.26 -1.08
CA GLN A 103 18.87 -7.92 -0.19
C GLN A 103 19.47 -6.96 0.84
N ALA A 104 20.11 -7.50 1.87
CA ALA A 104 20.73 -6.72 2.95
C ALA A 104 21.90 -5.85 2.48
N ASP A 105 22.54 -6.22 1.37
CA ASP A 105 23.60 -5.46 0.70
C ASP A 105 23.06 -4.32 -0.19
N GLY A 106 21.74 -4.17 -0.28
CA GLY A 106 21.07 -3.16 -1.08
C GLY A 106 20.80 -3.55 -2.53
N SER A 107 21.27 -4.71 -3.00
CA SER A 107 20.96 -5.25 -4.33
C SER A 107 19.49 -5.67 -4.46
N ILE A 108 18.98 -5.74 -5.69
CA ILE A 108 17.62 -6.22 -6.00
C ILE A 108 17.74 -7.53 -6.78
N VAL A 109 17.15 -8.60 -6.26
CA VAL A 109 17.02 -9.89 -6.95
C VAL A 109 15.61 -10.00 -7.50
N ILE A 110 15.47 -10.32 -8.79
CA ILE A 110 14.18 -10.52 -9.44
C ILE A 110 14.04 -12.01 -9.79
N GLU A 111 13.03 -12.65 -9.23
CA GLU A 111 12.71 -14.06 -9.45
C GLU A 111 11.43 -14.19 -10.28
N HIS A 112 11.43 -15.13 -11.22
CA HIS A 112 10.26 -15.47 -12.03
C HIS A 112 9.66 -16.78 -11.52
N SER A 113 8.39 -16.76 -11.12
CA SER A 113 7.64 -17.98 -10.82
C SER A 113 6.70 -18.30 -11.99
N ASP A 114 7.01 -19.37 -12.70
CA ASP A 114 6.18 -19.86 -13.80
C ASP A 114 5.23 -20.94 -13.28
N ALA A 115 3.93 -20.68 -13.38
CA ALA A 115 2.89 -21.65 -13.09
C ALA A 115 2.38 -22.21 -14.42
N ALA A 116 3.00 -23.31 -14.87
CA ALA A 116 2.63 -24.19 -15.98
C ALA A 116 1.58 -23.62 -16.96
N HIS A 117 2.05 -23.08 -18.08
CA HIS A 117 1.23 -22.68 -19.22
C HIS A 117 0.24 -23.79 -19.64
N ALA A 118 -1.06 -23.52 -19.52
CA ALA A 118 -2.09 -24.37 -20.10
C ALA A 118 -2.19 -24.08 -21.61
N GLU A 119 -2.07 -25.15 -22.41
CA GLU A 119 -2.20 -25.16 -23.86
C GLU A 119 -3.46 -24.38 -24.32
N HIS A 120 -3.30 -23.29 -25.08
CA HIS A 120 -4.43 -22.57 -25.65
C HIS A 120 -5.08 -23.44 -26.74
N GLY A 121 -6.34 -23.81 -26.52
CA GLY A 121 -7.15 -24.61 -27.45
C GLY A 121 -7.11 -24.05 -28.88
N ALA A 122 -6.84 -24.95 -29.83
CA ALA A 122 -6.74 -24.66 -31.25
C ALA A 122 -7.97 -23.87 -31.75
N LEU A 123 -7.71 -22.73 -32.40
CA LEU A 123 -8.75 -22.02 -33.13
C LEU A 123 -9.13 -22.86 -34.37
N PRO A 124 -10.42 -23.10 -34.64
CA PRO A 124 -10.83 -23.74 -35.88
C PRO A 124 -10.47 -22.82 -37.06
N HIS A 125 -9.66 -23.34 -37.98
CA HIS A 125 -9.48 -22.74 -39.29
C HIS A 125 -10.65 -23.19 -40.17
N GLU A 126 -11.48 -22.24 -40.60
CA GLU A 126 -12.47 -22.42 -41.68
C GLU A 126 -11.91 -21.89 -43.00
#